data_AF-A0AAU6I151-F1
#
_entry.id   AF-A0AAU6I151-F1
#
_cell.length_a   1.000
_cell.length_b   1.000
_cell.length_c   1.000
_cell.angle_alpha   90.00
_cell.angle_beta   90.00
_cell.angle_gamma   90.00
#
_symmetry.space_group_name_H-M   'P 1'
#
loop_
_entity.id
_entity.type
_entity.pdbx_description
1 polymer ?
#
loop_
_entity_poly.entity_id
_entity_poly.type
_entity_poly.pdbx_seq_one_letter_code
_entity_poly.pdbx_strand_id
1 'polypeptide(L)'
;MTPPSPCLDRGTFSSPGPTPGPTFTLPGVSSRLLPPPSDYTKAELIPLLARARSGPEAPRTHYTRTDFRSASSLADRITTEIESAHSEALRAAGLMGLVPMALGEDIDPSHMPRPRGGLGDEMFIGRAEMVAAVRQWRRTKVAYDLDPDLSESLVDMEVDTEFPGEVLRHLPHPDPLFMLRRPAVVADSEGAPSEVLGFLVVGRPALRGVCSTSEITDDTPMYLVSALVRPAHGRLGSVLLFANAAAGTTTVSKMVDDSVSLTELAEGGPRSADTATLGYVRRLAVLVISHMLYMCSDRPDVMPTPSAAPMRGRHNAKGGRPATVYQVGWRLGPAIAAFNSRVARLREHAVALGGSVLPHIRRGHPHTFLHGPGRIWKKVRWVAPTLVNAAAFGDVAQGVIIPVF
;
A
#
# COMPACT_ATOMS: atom_id res chain seq x y z
N MET A 1 -53.69 -22.17 -28.17
CA MET A 1 -54.36 -20.86 -28.15
C MET A 1 -53.42 -19.88 -27.51
N THR A 2 -52.83 -19.00 -28.32
CA THR A 2 -51.76 -18.06 -27.95
C THR A 2 -52.31 -16.65 -28.20
N PRO A 3 -52.16 -15.68 -27.28
CA PRO A 3 -52.59 -14.32 -27.56
C PRO A 3 -51.54 -13.57 -28.40
N PRO A 4 -51.95 -12.57 -29.20
CA PRO A 4 -51.06 -11.87 -30.13
C PRO A 4 -50.26 -10.75 -29.45
N SER A 5 -49.03 -10.56 -29.93
CA SER A 5 -48.13 -9.45 -29.59
C SER A 5 -48.64 -8.12 -30.16
N PRO A 6 -48.49 -6.98 -29.46
CA PRO A 6 -48.73 -5.66 -30.02
C PRO A 6 -47.47 -5.11 -30.72
N CYS A 7 -47.65 -4.65 -31.96
CA CYS A 7 -46.72 -3.79 -32.68
C CYS A 7 -46.64 -2.42 -31.99
N LEU A 8 -45.42 -1.90 -31.80
CA LEU A 8 -45.17 -0.52 -31.42
C LEU A 8 -44.37 0.19 -32.52
N ASP A 9 -44.91 1.33 -32.94
CA ASP A 9 -44.42 2.28 -33.94
C ASP A 9 -43.05 2.86 -33.59
N ARG A 10 -42.17 2.95 -34.59
CA ARG A 10 -40.90 3.70 -34.51
C ARG A 10 -41.16 5.16 -34.89
N GLY A 11 -41.32 6.01 -33.88
CA GLY A 11 -41.19 7.46 -34.03
C GLY A 11 -39.71 7.88 -34.06
N THR A 12 -39.31 8.56 -35.12
CA THR A 12 -37.98 9.17 -35.30
C THR A 12 -37.83 10.43 -34.44
N PHE A 13 -36.88 10.43 -33.51
CA PHE A 13 -36.43 11.63 -32.78
C PHE A 13 -35.14 12.17 -33.40
N SER A 14 -35.19 13.39 -33.94
CA SER A 14 -34.01 14.17 -34.35
C SER A 14 -33.46 14.94 -33.14
N SER A 15 -32.16 14.80 -32.87
CA SER A 15 -31.44 15.56 -31.84
C SER A 15 -30.91 16.89 -32.38
N PRO A 16 -30.96 18.00 -31.64
CA PRO A 16 -30.32 19.25 -32.03
C PRO A 16 -28.81 19.22 -31.71
N GLY A 17 -28.01 19.75 -32.64
CA GLY A 17 -26.54 19.81 -32.52
C GLY A 17 -26.03 20.86 -31.52
N PRO A 18 -24.75 20.78 -31.11
CA PRO A 18 -24.18 21.64 -30.08
C PRO A 18 -23.80 23.02 -30.63
N THR A 19 -24.06 24.06 -29.83
CA THR A 19 -23.62 25.45 -30.06
C THR A 19 -22.25 25.68 -29.43
N PRO A 20 -21.32 26.42 -30.09
CA PRO A 20 -20.01 26.71 -29.53
C PRO A 20 -20.06 27.89 -28.55
N GLY A 21 -19.43 27.72 -27.38
CA GLY A 21 -19.21 28.78 -26.39
C GLY A 21 -17.96 29.62 -26.66
N PRO A 22 -17.81 30.80 -26.01
CA PRO A 22 -16.81 31.80 -26.36
C PRO A 22 -15.41 31.44 -25.84
N THR A 23 -14.41 31.74 -26.66
CA THR A 23 -12.98 31.59 -26.36
C THR A 23 -12.46 32.83 -25.62
N PHE A 24 -11.87 32.64 -24.43
CA PHE A 24 -11.15 33.69 -23.71
C PHE A 24 -9.64 33.46 -23.85
N THR A 25 -8.90 34.49 -24.30
CA THR A 25 -7.43 34.50 -24.37
C THR A 25 -6.89 35.53 -23.38
N LEU A 26 -5.95 35.12 -22.53
CA LEU A 26 -5.15 36.03 -21.69
C LEU A 26 -3.73 36.14 -22.28
N PRO A 27 -3.13 37.34 -22.36
CA PRO A 27 -1.77 37.51 -22.85
C PRO A 27 -0.74 37.47 -21.70
N GLY A 28 0.41 36.82 -21.93
CA GLY A 28 1.68 37.31 -21.38
C GLY A 28 2.37 36.56 -20.24
N VAL A 29 2.24 35.24 -20.09
CA VAL A 29 3.15 34.46 -19.21
C VAL A 29 4.02 33.54 -20.06
N SER A 30 5.31 33.84 -20.14
CA SER A 30 6.32 32.96 -20.73
C SER A 30 6.57 31.80 -19.78
N SER A 31 5.90 30.68 -20.00
CA SER A 31 6.18 29.41 -19.35
C SER A 31 7.41 28.78 -20.01
N ARG A 32 8.61 29.04 -19.46
CA ARG A 32 9.70 28.07 -19.64
C ARG A 32 9.36 26.86 -18.78
N LEU A 33 8.70 25.89 -19.41
CA LEU A 33 8.49 24.56 -18.88
C LEU A 33 9.86 23.97 -18.53
N LEU A 34 10.03 23.58 -17.26
CA LEU A 34 11.13 22.71 -16.90
C LEU A 34 10.92 21.36 -17.62
N PRO A 35 12.00 20.74 -18.14
CA PRO A 35 11.88 19.46 -18.82
C PRO A 35 11.36 18.39 -17.84
N PRO A 36 10.62 17.39 -18.37
CA PRO A 36 10.06 16.32 -17.57
C PRO A 36 11.16 15.53 -16.83
N PRO A 37 10.84 14.89 -15.69
CA PRO A 37 11.80 14.19 -14.83
C PRO A 37 12.61 13.08 -15.51
N SER A 38 12.16 12.60 -16.68
CA SER A 38 12.82 11.61 -17.53
C SER A 38 14.15 12.09 -18.12
N ASP A 39 14.38 13.41 -18.15
CA ASP A 39 15.48 14.01 -18.89
C ASP A 39 16.68 14.36 -17.98
N TYR A 40 16.57 14.16 -16.67
CA TYR A 40 17.66 14.41 -15.74
C TYR A 40 18.60 13.21 -15.66
N THR A 41 19.89 13.47 -15.87
CA THR A 41 20.92 12.49 -15.60
C THR A 41 21.11 12.29 -14.10
N LYS A 42 21.63 11.13 -13.70
CA LYS A 42 21.90 10.79 -12.29
C LYS A 42 22.82 11.82 -11.59
N ALA A 43 23.62 12.57 -12.36
CA ALA A 43 24.48 13.65 -11.86
C ALA A 43 23.72 14.94 -11.50
N GLU A 44 22.53 15.16 -12.07
CA GLU A 44 21.72 16.37 -11.87
C GLU A 44 20.70 16.22 -10.73
N LEU A 45 20.29 14.98 -10.43
CA LEU A 45 19.36 14.67 -9.33
C LEU A 45 19.99 14.77 -7.94
N ILE A 46 21.29 14.48 -7.81
CA ILE A 46 21.99 14.44 -6.51
C ILE A 46 22.05 15.82 -5.83
N PRO A 47 22.37 16.93 -6.53
CA PRO A 47 22.36 18.27 -5.94
C PRO A 47 20.96 18.78 -5.57
N LEU A 48 19.91 18.38 -6.32
CA LEU A 48 18.52 18.75 -6.05
C LEU A 48 18.00 18.07 -4.76
N LEU A 49 18.33 16.80 -4.56
CA LEU A 49 18.01 16.07 -3.33
C LEU A 49 18.83 16.57 -2.12
N ALA A 50 20.04 17.06 -2.33
CA ALA A 50 20.85 17.69 -1.28
C ALA A 50 20.28 19.05 -0.82
N ARG A 51 19.74 19.87 -1.73
CA ARG A 51 19.09 21.16 -1.38
C ARG A 51 17.76 21.00 -0.65
N ALA A 52 16.99 19.95 -0.97
CA ALA A 52 15.76 19.62 -0.24
C ALA A 52 16.00 19.26 1.24
N ARG A 53 17.23 18.85 1.60
CA ARG A 53 17.61 18.54 2.99
C ARG A 53 18.01 19.77 3.82
N SER A 54 18.12 20.95 3.21
CA SER A 54 18.69 22.15 3.83
C SER A 54 17.69 23.29 4.15
N GLY A 55 16.38 23.05 4.01
CA GLY A 55 15.35 24.02 4.41
C GLY A 55 15.22 24.15 5.94
N PRO A 56 14.68 25.27 6.46
CA PRO A 56 14.47 25.48 7.89
C PRO A 56 13.59 24.36 8.46
N GLU A 57 14.15 23.68 9.46
CA GLU A 57 13.58 22.48 10.06
C GLU A 57 12.30 22.86 10.84
N ALA A 58 11.13 22.66 10.21
CA ALA A 58 9.86 22.65 10.94
C ALA A 58 9.97 21.64 12.08
N PRO A 59 9.38 21.90 13.27
CA PRO A 59 9.53 21.04 14.43
C PRO A 59 9.11 19.61 14.09
N ARG A 60 10.12 18.76 13.85
CA ARG A 60 9.94 17.36 13.56
C ARG A 60 9.40 16.72 14.83
N THR A 61 8.11 16.40 14.86
CA THR A 61 7.60 15.37 15.75
C THR A 61 8.10 14.02 15.24
N HIS A 62 9.41 13.80 15.39
CA HIS A 62 9.97 12.48 15.36
C HIS A 62 9.19 11.67 16.39
N TYR A 63 8.49 10.62 15.93
CA TYR A 63 8.02 9.61 16.86
C TYR A 63 9.24 9.11 17.60
N THR A 64 9.36 9.50 18.85
CA THR A 64 10.47 9.07 19.67
C THR A 64 10.29 7.57 19.91
N ARG A 65 11.39 6.83 20.05
CA ARG A 65 11.36 5.40 20.38
C ARG A 65 10.48 5.10 21.62
N THR A 66 10.26 6.11 22.47
CA THR A 66 9.39 6.16 23.65
C THR A 66 7.89 6.21 23.38
N ASP A 67 7.44 6.61 22.18
CA ASP A 67 6.00 6.68 21.81
C ASP A 67 5.39 5.29 21.52
N PHE A 68 6.23 4.28 21.30
CA PHE A 68 5.83 2.90 21.00
C PHE A 68 5.98 1.98 22.23
N ARG A 69 5.32 2.32 23.35
CA ARG A 69 5.40 1.55 24.60
C ARG A 69 5.05 0.06 24.44
N SER A 70 4.22 -0.28 23.45
CA SER A 70 4.07 -1.65 22.93
C SER A 70 3.57 -1.61 21.48
N ALA A 71 3.90 -2.64 20.68
CA ALA A 71 3.42 -2.75 19.31
C ALA A 71 1.88 -2.85 19.22
N SER A 72 1.25 -3.43 20.25
CA SER A 72 -0.21 -3.49 20.37
C SER A 72 -0.84 -2.10 20.54
N SER A 73 -0.22 -1.23 21.36
CA SER A 73 -0.66 0.15 21.53
C SER A 73 -0.49 0.98 20.25
N LEU A 74 0.52 0.66 19.44
CA LEU A 74 0.69 1.28 18.13
C LEU A 74 -0.45 0.90 17.19
N ALA A 75 -0.79 -0.39 17.12
CA ALA A 75 -1.88 -0.88 16.29
C ALA A 75 -3.22 -0.20 16.64
N ASP A 76 -3.56 -0.15 17.93
CA ASP A 76 -4.77 0.53 18.40
C ASP A 76 -4.74 2.04 18.09
N ARG A 77 -3.57 2.70 18.18
CA ARG A 77 -3.45 4.13 17.83
C ARG A 77 -3.65 4.35 16.33
N ILE A 78 -2.95 3.62 15.47
CA ILE A 78 -3.05 3.75 14.00
C ILE A 78 -4.52 3.61 13.57
N THR A 79 -5.21 2.58 14.08
CA THR A 79 -6.61 2.33 13.71
C THR A 79 -7.58 3.34 14.31
N THR A 80 -7.32 3.85 15.51
CA THR A 80 -8.11 4.94 16.13
C THR A 80 -8.01 6.24 15.34
N GLU A 81 -6.82 6.57 14.83
CA GLU A 81 -6.60 7.75 13.99
C GLU A 81 -7.34 7.63 12.65
N ILE A 82 -7.24 6.46 11.99
CA ILE A 82 -8.00 6.18 10.76
C ILE A 82 -9.51 6.35 11.03
N GLU A 83 -10.04 5.72 12.07
CA GLU A 83 -11.48 5.79 12.37
C GLU A 83 -11.95 7.20 12.75
N SER A 84 -11.21 7.91 13.62
CA SER A 84 -11.62 9.22 14.11
C SER A 84 -11.71 10.23 12.98
N ALA A 85 -10.70 10.29 12.11
CA ALA A 85 -10.65 11.23 11.00
C ALA A 85 -11.85 11.09 10.06
N HIS A 86 -12.29 9.86 9.78
CA HIS A 86 -13.43 9.60 8.89
C HIS A 86 -14.79 9.70 9.60
N SER A 87 -14.87 9.22 10.84
CA SER A 87 -16.11 9.27 11.62
C SER A 87 -16.51 10.71 11.97
N GLU A 88 -15.54 11.59 12.23
CA GLU A 88 -15.81 13.00 12.46
C GLU A 88 -16.41 13.66 11.21
N ALA A 89 -15.81 13.45 10.04
CA ALA A 89 -16.30 13.98 8.77
C ALA A 89 -17.70 13.46 8.42
N LEU A 90 -17.95 12.15 8.60
CA LEU A 90 -19.26 11.55 8.38
C LEU A 90 -20.32 12.08 9.35
N ARG A 91 -19.97 12.25 10.62
CA ARG A 91 -20.88 12.82 11.64
C ARG A 91 -21.24 14.27 11.33
N ALA A 92 -20.26 15.08 10.96
CA ALA A 92 -20.47 16.47 10.57
C ALA A 92 -21.41 16.60 9.34
N ALA A 93 -21.35 15.62 8.43
CA ALA A 93 -22.21 15.56 7.25
C ALA A 93 -23.58 14.88 7.51
N GLY A 94 -23.81 14.28 8.68
CA GLY A 94 -25.03 13.50 8.94
C GLY A 94 -25.08 12.14 8.21
N LEU A 95 -23.93 11.58 7.84
CA LEU A 95 -23.79 10.41 6.97
C LEU A 95 -23.27 9.16 7.68
N MET A 96 -23.33 9.11 9.02
CA MET A 96 -22.88 7.93 9.80
C MET A 96 -23.62 6.64 9.44
N GLY A 97 -24.84 6.74 8.89
CA GLY A 97 -25.62 5.59 8.40
C GLY A 97 -24.97 4.86 7.21
N LEU A 98 -23.97 5.45 6.54
CA LEU A 98 -23.22 4.76 5.48
C LEU A 98 -22.29 3.67 6.01
N VAL A 99 -21.90 3.71 7.30
CA VAL A 99 -20.94 2.74 7.85
C VAL A 99 -21.52 1.33 7.97
N PRO A 100 -22.73 1.11 8.55
CA PRO A 100 -23.39 -0.19 8.49
C PRO A 100 -23.56 -0.70 7.05
N MET A 101 -23.83 0.20 6.09
CA MET A 101 -23.99 -0.15 4.67
C MET A 101 -22.71 -0.73 4.10
N ALA A 102 -21.59 -0.07 4.40
CA ALA A 102 -20.28 -0.52 3.98
C ALA A 102 -19.89 -1.86 4.62
N LEU A 103 -20.48 -2.24 5.76
CA LEU A 103 -20.33 -3.56 6.37
C LEU A 103 -21.30 -4.61 5.80
N GLY A 104 -22.15 -4.25 4.84
CA GLY A 104 -23.18 -5.12 4.31
C GLY A 104 -24.35 -5.37 5.28
N GLU A 105 -24.50 -4.52 6.30
CA GLU A 105 -25.64 -4.59 7.21
C GLU A 105 -26.89 -4.01 6.52
N ASP A 106 -28.03 -4.67 6.69
CA ASP A 106 -29.31 -4.18 6.19
C ASP A 106 -29.64 -2.83 6.84
N ILE A 107 -29.78 -1.79 6.02
CA ILE A 107 -30.22 -0.47 6.46
C ILE A 107 -31.61 -0.20 5.92
N ASP A 108 -32.48 0.27 6.80
CA ASP A 108 -33.76 0.83 6.41
C ASP A 108 -33.54 1.99 5.41
N PRO A 109 -34.05 1.90 4.17
CA PRO A 109 -33.91 2.92 3.14
C PRO A 109 -34.38 4.32 3.59
N SER A 110 -35.28 4.40 4.58
CA SER A 110 -35.73 5.67 5.14
C SER A 110 -34.62 6.45 5.87
N HIS A 111 -33.59 5.75 6.33
CA HIS A 111 -32.39 6.30 6.97
C HIS A 111 -31.23 6.53 5.99
N MET A 112 -31.40 6.21 4.70
CA MET A 112 -30.37 6.51 3.71
C MET A 112 -30.34 8.02 3.43
N PRO A 113 -29.17 8.65 3.52
CA PRO A 113 -29.01 10.00 3.02
C PRO A 113 -29.30 10.00 1.51
N ARG A 114 -30.18 10.91 1.06
CA ARG A 114 -30.48 11.04 -0.37
C ARG A 114 -29.20 11.42 -1.12
N PRO A 115 -28.83 10.68 -2.19
CA PRO A 115 -27.70 11.04 -3.03
C PRO A 115 -27.89 12.48 -3.53
N ARG A 116 -26.86 13.32 -3.38
CA ARG A 116 -26.87 14.68 -3.93
C ARG A 116 -26.34 14.70 -5.36
N GLY A 117 -25.88 13.56 -5.88
CA GLY A 117 -25.55 13.36 -7.29
C GLY A 117 -24.25 14.03 -7.73
N GLY A 118 -23.31 14.25 -6.81
CA GLY A 118 -22.02 14.89 -7.10
C GLY A 118 -20.82 14.11 -6.55
N LEU A 119 -19.61 14.54 -6.92
CA LEU A 119 -18.31 14.00 -6.45
C LEU A 119 -18.20 13.88 -4.91
N GLY A 120 -18.99 14.66 -4.17
CA GLY A 120 -19.07 14.56 -2.71
C GLY A 120 -19.59 13.21 -2.22
N ASP A 121 -20.52 12.57 -2.94
CA ASP A 121 -21.16 11.32 -2.49
C ASP A 121 -20.15 10.14 -2.49
N GLU A 122 -19.31 10.02 -3.52
CA GLU A 122 -18.26 8.99 -3.60
C GLU A 122 -17.18 9.17 -2.53
N MET A 123 -16.79 10.43 -2.25
CA MET A 123 -15.87 10.72 -1.15
C MET A 123 -16.41 10.22 0.20
N PHE A 124 -17.71 10.41 0.48
CA PHE A 124 -18.29 9.93 1.74
C PHE A 124 -18.45 8.41 1.80
N ILE A 125 -18.68 7.74 0.67
CA ILE A 125 -18.65 6.28 0.59
C ILE A 125 -17.26 5.77 0.97
N GLY A 126 -16.19 6.31 0.37
CA GLY A 126 -14.82 5.94 0.72
C GLY A 126 -14.51 6.15 2.22
N ARG A 127 -14.99 7.26 2.81
CA ARG A 127 -14.86 7.49 4.27
C ARG A 127 -15.61 6.45 5.10
N ALA A 128 -16.81 6.04 4.67
CA ALA A 128 -17.60 5.02 5.36
C ALA A 128 -16.93 3.64 5.29
N GLU A 129 -16.37 3.28 4.12
CA GLU A 129 -15.58 2.07 3.94
C GLU A 129 -14.35 2.04 4.85
N MET A 130 -13.70 3.17 5.09
CA MET A 130 -12.55 3.26 5.99
C MET A 130 -12.92 3.00 7.46
N VAL A 131 -14.06 3.54 7.91
CA VAL A 131 -14.59 3.23 9.25
C VAL A 131 -14.99 1.75 9.33
N ALA A 132 -15.65 1.22 8.29
CA ALA A 132 -16.02 -0.18 8.20
C ALA A 132 -14.78 -1.11 8.24
N ALA A 133 -13.71 -0.77 7.54
CA ALA A 133 -12.44 -1.50 7.57
C ALA A 133 -11.87 -1.59 8.98
N VAL A 134 -11.84 -0.48 9.73
CA VAL A 134 -11.37 -0.51 11.12
C VAL A 134 -12.28 -1.36 12.01
N ARG A 135 -13.60 -1.32 11.81
CA ARG A 135 -14.54 -2.19 12.53
C ARG A 135 -14.33 -3.67 12.20
N GLN A 136 -14.04 -3.98 10.94
CA GLN A 136 -13.70 -5.32 10.49
C GLN A 136 -12.40 -5.80 11.16
N TRP A 137 -11.33 -4.99 11.14
CA TRP A 137 -10.08 -5.27 11.87
C TRP A 137 -10.29 -5.53 13.36
N ARG A 138 -11.19 -4.78 14.03
CA ARG A 138 -11.45 -4.95 15.47
C ARG A 138 -11.97 -6.33 15.87
N ARG A 139 -12.50 -7.11 14.92
CA ARG A 139 -12.93 -8.50 15.15
C ARG A 139 -11.72 -9.40 15.40
N THR A 140 -10.64 -9.22 14.62
CA THR A 140 -9.46 -10.09 14.62
C THR A 140 -8.31 -9.50 15.43
N LYS A 141 -8.15 -8.18 15.37
CA LYS A 141 -7.06 -7.36 15.93
C LYS A 141 -5.67 -7.95 15.67
N VAL A 142 -5.44 -8.42 14.46
CA VAL A 142 -4.13 -8.93 14.04
C VAL A 142 -3.30 -7.78 13.48
N ALA A 143 -2.06 -7.66 13.93
CA ALA A 143 -1.11 -6.70 13.39
C ALA A 143 0.26 -7.34 13.08
N TYR A 144 0.88 -6.89 11.99
CA TYR A 144 2.22 -7.24 11.57
C TYR A 144 3.16 -6.08 11.88
N ASP A 145 4.12 -6.31 12.75
CA ASP A 145 5.18 -5.38 13.12
C ASP A 145 6.41 -5.63 12.25
N LEU A 146 6.60 -4.79 11.23
CA LEU A 146 7.59 -5.01 10.18
C LEU A 146 8.97 -4.50 10.60
N ASP A 147 9.98 -5.35 10.40
CA ASP A 147 11.37 -4.94 10.48
C ASP A 147 11.67 -3.87 9.40
N PRO A 148 12.33 -2.75 9.75
CA PRO A 148 12.63 -1.67 8.82
C PRO A 148 13.47 -2.08 7.61
N ASP A 149 14.46 -2.94 7.80
CA ASP A 149 15.45 -3.27 6.77
C ASP A 149 14.90 -4.35 5.83
N LEU A 150 14.04 -5.25 6.33
CA LEU A 150 13.21 -6.08 5.46
C LEU A 150 12.24 -5.20 4.65
N SER A 151 11.51 -4.30 5.30
CA SER A 151 10.50 -3.45 4.64
C SER A 151 11.10 -2.64 3.48
N GLU A 152 12.28 -2.03 3.69
CA GLU A 152 13.03 -1.33 2.65
C GLU A 152 13.42 -2.27 1.50
N SER A 153 13.89 -3.48 1.81
CA SER A 153 14.23 -4.47 0.79
C SER A 153 13.02 -4.98 0.00
N LEU A 154 11.82 -5.01 0.58
CA LEU A 154 10.59 -5.38 -0.12
C LEU A 154 10.17 -4.28 -1.11
N VAL A 155 10.33 -3.01 -0.76
CA VAL A 155 10.03 -1.89 -1.66
C VAL A 155 11.05 -1.81 -2.81
N ASP A 156 12.32 -2.13 -2.57
CA ASP A 156 13.37 -2.15 -3.60
C ASP A 156 13.41 -3.45 -4.43
N MET A 157 12.38 -4.30 -4.34
CA MET A 157 12.40 -5.61 -5.00
C MET A 157 12.34 -5.54 -6.54
N GLU A 158 12.64 -6.65 -7.22
CA GLU A 158 12.41 -6.78 -8.66
C GLU A 158 10.91 -6.89 -8.96
N VAL A 159 10.34 -5.87 -9.63
CA VAL A 159 8.89 -5.75 -9.82
C VAL A 159 8.34 -6.51 -11.03
N ASP A 160 9.22 -6.88 -11.97
CA ASP A 160 8.85 -7.56 -13.22
C ASP A 160 9.01 -9.09 -13.14
N THR A 161 9.37 -9.62 -11.98
CA THR A 161 9.42 -11.08 -11.79
C THR A 161 8.02 -11.68 -11.78
N GLU A 162 7.84 -12.75 -12.56
CA GLU A 162 6.56 -13.44 -12.68
C GLU A 162 6.23 -14.32 -11.47
N PHE A 163 4.98 -14.25 -11.03
CA PHE A 163 4.40 -15.13 -10.01
C PHE A 163 2.90 -15.36 -10.23
N PRO A 164 2.28 -16.38 -9.61
CA PRO A 164 0.84 -16.59 -9.67
C PRO A 164 0.12 -15.55 -8.80
N GLY A 165 -0.68 -14.68 -9.40
CA GLY A 165 -1.32 -13.55 -8.71
C GLY A 165 -2.33 -13.98 -7.65
N GLU A 166 -2.88 -15.20 -7.77
CA GLU A 166 -3.73 -15.80 -6.75
C GLU A 166 -3.02 -16.00 -5.40
N VAL A 167 -1.69 -15.89 -5.34
CA VAL A 167 -0.91 -15.98 -4.10
C VAL A 167 -1.41 -14.98 -3.04
N LEU A 168 -1.85 -13.78 -3.44
CA LEU A 168 -2.34 -12.77 -2.49
C LEU A 168 -3.64 -13.18 -1.76
N ARG A 169 -4.38 -14.17 -2.28
CA ARG A 169 -5.57 -14.74 -1.61
C ARG A 169 -5.23 -15.51 -0.32
N HIS A 170 -3.96 -15.82 -0.11
CA HIS A 170 -3.48 -16.68 0.98
C HIS A 170 -2.87 -15.89 2.14
N LEU A 171 -3.39 -14.70 2.44
CA LEU A 171 -2.95 -13.96 3.62
C LEU A 171 -3.09 -14.83 4.88
N PRO A 172 -2.06 -14.91 5.75
CA PRO A 172 -2.08 -15.85 6.88
C PRO A 172 -3.18 -15.58 7.92
N HIS A 173 -3.64 -14.34 8.02
CA HIS A 173 -4.66 -13.92 8.98
C HIS A 173 -5.67 -13.00 8.30
N PRO A 174 -6.93 -13.02 8.76
CA PRO A 174 -7.96 -12.10 8.27
C PRO A 174 -7.69 -10.66 8.69
N ASP A 175 -7.90 -9.76 7.75
CA ASP A 175 -7.93 -8.31 7.92
C ASP A 175 -6.71 -7.74 8.66
N PRO A 176 -5.46 -8.01 8.23
CA PRO A 176 -4.30 -7.63 9.00
C PRO A 176 -3.96 -6.14 8.87
N LEU A 177 -3.50 -5.54 9.98
CA LEU A 177 -2.83 -4.24 9.98
C LEU A 177 -1.32 -4.43 9.84
N PHE A 178 -0.69 -3.79 8.86
CA PHE A 178 0.76 -3.73 8.71
C PHE A 178 1.29 -2.44 9.33
N MET A 179 2.24 -2.54 10.25
CA MET A 179 2.85 -1.41 10.94
C MET A 179 4.29 -1.23 10.49
N LEU A 180 4.65 -0.01 10.10
CA LEU A 180 5.99 0.34 9.66
C LEU A 180 6.74 1.00 10.82
N ARG A 181 7.67 0.25 11.44
CA ARG A 181 8.52 0.75 12.54
C ARG A 181 9.34 1.98 12.15
N ARG A 182 9.85 1.98 10.93
CA ARG A 182 10.45 3.13 10.26
C ARG A 182 9.44 3.57 9.20
N PRO A 183 8.82 4.75 9.34
CA PRO A 183 7.87 5.23 8.34
C PRO A 183 8.48 5.22 6.94
N ALA A 184 7.74 4.71 5.96
CA ALA A 184 8.17 4.79 4.57
C ALA A 184 7.93 6.21 4.07
N VAL A 185 8.96 6.85 3.49
CA VAL A 185 8.81 8.21 2.95
C VAL A 185 8.49 8.12 1.47
N VAL A 186 7.36 8.69 1.08
CA VAL A 186 6.88 8.76 -0.30
C VAL A 186 6.58 10.21 -0.65
N ALA A 187 6.92 10.65 -1.86
CA ALA A 187 6.43 11.94 -2.33
C ALA A 187 4.90 11.84 -2.55
N ASP A 188 4.12 12.79 -2.03
CA ASP A 188 2.68 12.87 -2.26
C ASP A 188 2.33 13.46 -3.63
N SER A 189 1.04 13.73 -3.86
CA SER A 189 0.52 14.36 -5.08
C SER A 189 1.05 15.78 -5.30
N GLU A 190 1.52 16.47 -4.26
CA GLU A 190 2.13 17.80 -4.36
C GLU A 190 3.67 17.71 -4.47
N GLY A 191 4.22 16.49 -4.47
CA GLY A 191 5.66 16.24 -4.48
C GLY A 191 6.31 16.43 -3.10
N ALA A 192 5.54 16.73 -2.06
CA ALA A 192 6.05 16.89 -0.71
C ALA A 192 6.31 15.51 -0.06
N PRO A 193 7.31 15.40 0.82
CA PRO A 193 7.58 14.14 1.52
C PRO A 193 6.45 13.83 2.50
N SER A 194 5.88 12.64 2.36
CA SER A 194 4.83 12.09 3.21
C SER A 194 5.30 10.79 3.87
N GLU A 195 5.09 10.66 5.17
CA GLU A 195 5.46 9.47 5.96
C GLU A 195 4.28 8.48 6.02
N VAL A 196 4.47 7.25 5.55
CA VAL A 196 3.50 6.16 5.71
C VAL A 196 3.83 5.40 6.99
N LEU A 197 2.89 5.36 7.93
CA LEU A 197 3.08 4.72 9.25
C LEU A 197 2.67 3.24 9.27
N GLY A 198 1.81 2.86 8.34
CA GLY A 198 1.23 1.53 8.26
C GLY A 198 0.01 1.51 7.35
N PHE A 199 -0.52 0.32 7.09
CA PHE A 199 -1.70 0.16 6.28
C PHE A 199 -2.56 -1.03 6.73
N LEU A 200 -3.88 -0.88 6.63
CA LEU A 200 -4.86 -1.91 6.92
C LEU A 200 -5.36 -2.51 5.61
N VAL A 201 -5.45 -3.84 5.55
CA VAL A 201 -5.97 -4.59 4.41
C VAL A 201 -7.28 -5.25 4.80
N VAL A 202 -8.33 -5.05 4.02
CA VAL A 202 -9.63 -5.75 4.14
C VAL A 202 -10.12 -6.19 2.77
N GLY A 203 -11.07 -7.12 2.73
CA GLY A 203 -11.69 -7.56 1.48
C GLY A 203 -12.71 -6.55 0.96
N ARG A 204 -12.90 -6.54 -0.36
CA ARG A 204 -13.89 -5.71 -1.06
C ARG A 204 -14.57 -6.54 -2.14
N PRO A 205 -15.77 -7.09 -1.89
CA PRO A 205 -16.41 -8.04 -2.80
C PRO A 205 -17.07 -7.39 -4.02
N ALA A 206 -17.24 -6.05 -4.01
CA ALA A 206 -17.78 -5.26 -5.12
C ALA A 206 -17.19 -3.84 -5.11
N LEU A 207 -17.55 -2.98 -6.09
CA LEU A 207 -17.16 -1.56 -6.09
C LEU A 207 -17.62 -0.77 -4.84
N ARG A 208 -18.40 -1.38 -3.95
CA ARG A 208 -18.81 -0.81 -2.67
C ARG A 208 -18.83 -1.88 -1.59
N GLY A 209 -18.39 -1.52 -0.40
CA GLY A 209 -18.46 -2.36 0.79
C GLY A 209 -17.14 -3.02 1.19
N VAL A 210 -17.14 -3.56 2.40
CA VAL A 210 -15.99 -4.18 3.07
C VAL A 210 -16.41 -5.55 3.59
N CYS A 211 -15.58 -6.55 3.35
CA CYS A 211 -15.70 -7.89 3.93
C CYS A 211 -14.37 -8.34 4.55
N SER A 212 -14.38 -9.50 5.19
CA SER A 212 -13.13 -10.11 5.65
C SER A 212 -12.25 -10.49 4.46
N THR A 213 -10.92 -10.33 4.58
CA THR A 213 -10.00 -10.89 3.57
C THR A 213 -10.13 -12.41 3.43
N SER A 214 -10.66 -13.11 4.43
CA SER A 214 -10.92 -14.57 4.38
C SER A 214 -12.21 -14.94 3.65
N GLU A 215 -13.09 -13.98 3.39
CA GLU A 215 -14.39 -14.18 2.73
C GLU A 215 -14.34 -13.84 1.23
N ILE A 216 -13.16 -13.52 0.72
CA ILE A 216 -12.98 -13.21 -0.69
C ILE A 216 -13.05 -14.52 -1.50
N THR A 217 -14.21 -14.78 -2.10
CA THR A 217 -14.48 -15.95 -2.95
C THR A 217 -14.73 -15.51 -4.41
N ASP A 218 -13.69 -15.59 -5.25
CA ASP A 218 -13.72 -15.64 -6.73
C ASP A 218 -13.81 -14.37 -7.64
N ASP A 219 -13.47 -14.61 -8.93
CA ASP A 219 -13.20 -13.81 -10.16
C ASP A 219 -12.40 -12.51 -10.09
N THR A 220 -12.65 -11.63 -9.13
CA THR A 220 -11.91 -10.35 -8.99
C THR A 220 -11.71 -10.02 -7.50
N PRO A 221 -10.87 -10.79 -6.80
CA PRO A 221 -10.54 -10.51 -5.40
C PRO A 221 -9.92 -9.12 -5.28
N MET A 222 -10.70 -8.15 -4.81
CA MET A 222 -10.24 -6.78 -4.58
C MET A 222 -9.99 -6.60 -3.09
N TYR A 223 -8.85 -5.99 -2.79
CA TYR A 223 -8.51 -5.54 -1.46
C TYR A 223 -8.75 -4.04 -1.37
N LEU A 224 -9.40 -3.63 -0.30
CA LEU A 224 -9.40 -2.25 0.15
C LEU A 224 -8.21 -2.05 1.07
N VAL A 225 -7.37 -1.06 0.77
CA VAL A 225 -6.18 -0.76 1.54
C VAL A 225 -6.22 0.67 2.05
N SER A 226 -6.16 0.79 3.37
CA SER A 226 -6.13 2.06 4.08
C SER A 226 -4.70 2.33 4.54
N ALA A 227 -3.99 3.24 3.89
CA ALA A 227 -2.66 3.67 4.32
C ALA A 227 -2.77 4.88 5.24
N LEU A 228 -2.19 4.83 6.43
CA LEU A 228 -2.08 5.98 7.34
C LEU A 228 -0.85 6.81 6.96
N VAL A 229 -1.09 8.06 6.58
CA VAL A 229 -0.07 8.95 6.01
C VAL A 229 0.01 10.23 6.80
N ARG A 230 1.23 10.67 7.09
CA ARG A 230 1.51 12.01 7.63
C ARG A 230 2.20 12.84 6.55
N PRO A 231 1.50 13.82 5.95
CA PRO A 231 2.11 14.79 5.06
C PRO A 231 3.10 15.70 5.79
N ALA A 232 4.02 16.31 5.04
CA ALA A 232 4.94 17.33 5.56
C ALA A 232 4.23 18.47 6.31
N HIS A 233 2.99 18.79 5.90
CA HIS A 233 2.14 19.81 6.51
C HIS A 233 1.46 19.36 7.83
N GLY A 234 1.75 18.16 8.32
CA GLY A 234 1.63 17.78 9.73
C GLY A 234 0.33 17.12 10.16
N ARG A 235 -0.78 17.25 9.40
CA ARG A 235 -2.04 16.58 9.77
C ARG A 235 -2.06 15.14 9.25
N LEU A 236 -2.11 14.19 10.17
CA LEU A 236 -2.30 12.78 9.86
C LEU A 236 -3.59 12.60 9.03
N GLY A 237 -3.46 11.90 7.91
CA GLY A 237 -4.55 11.55 7.00
C GLY A 237 -4.45 10.09 6.60
N SER A 238 -5.35 9.65 5.75
CA SER A 238 -5.29 8.29 5.21
C SER A 238 -5.61 8.30 3.74
N VAL A 239 -4.93 7.45 2.99
CA VAL A 239 -5.15 7.25 1.57
C VAL A 239 -5.79 5.89 1.33
N LEU A 240 -6.75 5.86 0.43
CA LEU A 240 -7.42 4.64 0.00
C LEU A 240 -6.77 4.14 -1.29
N LEU A 241 -6.42 2.86 -1.29
CA LEU A 241 -5.85 2.16 -2.43
C LEU A 241 -6.63 0.87 -2.66
N PHE A 242 -6.75 0.47 -3.92
CA PHE A 242 -7.28 -0.85 -4.30
C PHE A 242 -6.16 -1.71 -4.85
N ALA A 243 -6.13 -2.98 -4.46
CA ALA A 243 -5.24 -4.00 -5.05
C ALA A 243 -6.06 -5.21 -5.49
N ASN A 244 -5.65 -5.90 -6.56
CA ASN A 244 -6.32 -7.11 -7.03
C ASN A 244 -5.46 -8.36 -6.77
N ALA A 245 -6.06 -9.51 -6.46
CA ALA A 245 -5.37 -10.80 -6.58
C ALA A 245 -5.62 -11.36 -7.99
N ALA A 246 -4.81 -10.88 -8.94
CA ALA A 246 -4.91 -11.23 -10.36
C ALA A 246 -4.91 -12.76 -10.58
N ALA A 247 -5.77 -13.25 -11.47
CA ALA A 247 -5.76 -14.67 -11.84
C ALA A 247 -4.57 -15.00 -12.75
N GLY A 248 -3.91 -16.13 -12.49
CA GLY A 248 -2.83 -16.62 -13.33
C GLY A 248 -1.52 -15.87 -13.14
N THR A 249 -0.63 -15.92 -14.13
CA THR A 249 0.71 -15.32 -14.03
C THR A 249 0.63 -13.79 -14.12
N THR A 250 1.30 -13.10 -13.20
CA THR A 250 1.37 -11.64 -13.13
C THR A 250 2.74 -11.17 -12.63
N THR A 251 2.93 -9.86 -12.57
CA THR A 251 4.10 -9.19 -11.97
C THR A 251 3.62 -8.12 -11.00
N VAL A 252 4.51 -7.62 -10.13
CA VAL A 252 4.15 -6.51 -9.23
C VAL A 252 3.93 -5.23 -10.02
N SER A 253 4.71 -5.00 -11.08
CA SER A 253 4.52 -3.87 -11.98
C SER A 253 3.09 -3.83 -12.55
N LYS A 254 2.61 -4.97 -13.06
CA LYS A 254 1.24 -5.10 -13.58
C LYS A 254 0.17 -4.88 -12.51
N MET A 255 0.33 -5.47 -11.33
CA MET A 255 -0.63 -5.29 -10.24
C MET A 255 -0.68 -3.85 -9.72
N VAL A 256 0.45 -3.14 -9.77
CA VAL A 256 0.54 -1.72 -9.44
C VAL A 256 -0.21 -0.88 -10.49
N ASP A 257 -0.06 -1.19 -11.77
CA ASP A 257 -0.80 -0.52 -12.85
C ASP A 257 -2.32 -0.75 -12.72
N ASP A 258 -2.73 -1.98 -12.41
CA ASP A 258 -4.11 -2.32 -12.11
C ASP A 258 -4.63 -1.53 -10.90
N SER A 259 -3.82 -1.41 -9.85
CA SER A 259 -4.17 -0.66 -8.63
C SER A 259 -4.38 0.82 -8.90
N VAL A 260 -3.54 1.43 -9.75
CA VAL A 260 -3.72 2.82 -10.21
C VAL A 260 -5.04 2.95 -10.96
N SER A 261 -5.29 2.08 -11.93
CA SER A 261 -6.50 2.10 -12.76
C SER A 261 -7.78 1.94 -11.93
N LEU A 262 -7.77 1.05 -10.93
CA LEU A 262 -8.89 0.85 -10.01
C LEU A 262 -9.12 2.07 -9.11
N THR A 263 -8.06 2.73 -8.67
CA THR A 263 -8.14 3.94 -7.85
C THR A 263 -8.73 5.09 -8.65
N GLU A 264 -8.30 5.30 -9.90
CA GLU A 264 -8.90 6.29 -10.80
C GLU A 264 -10.39 6.01 -11.05
N LEU A 265 -10.76 4.75 -11.27
CA LEU A 265 -12.16 4.38 -11.49
C LEU A 265 -13.02 4.69 -10.26
N ALA A 266 -12.51 4.43 -9.06
CA ALA A 266 -13.20 4.73 -7.81
C ALA A 266 -13.35 6.25 -7.56
N GLU A 267 -12.42 7.07 -8.06
CA GLU A 267 -12.44 8.53 -7.92
C GLU A 267 -13.24 9.26 -9.02
N GLY A 268 -13.97 8.53 -9.87
CA GLY A 268 -14.82 9.10 -10.91
C GLY A 268 -14.19 9.17 -12.31
N GLY A 269 -13.10 8.43 -12.54
CA GLY A 269 -12.52 8.15 -13.85
C GLY A 269 -11.22 8.91 -14.18
N PRO A 270 -10.58 8.61 -15.34
CA PRO A 270 -9.22 9.05 -15.71
C PRO A 270 -9.08 10.55 -16.02
N ARG A 271 -10.08 11.38 -15.66
CA ARG A 271 -10.10 12.82 -15.94
C ARG A 271 -9.70 13.70 -14.74
N SER A 272 -9.44 13.13 -13.55
CA SER A 272 -9.19 13.92 -12.33
C SER A 272 -7.76 13.85 -11.78
N ALA A 273 -7.01 12.78 -12.00
CA ALA A 273 -5.68 12.59 -11.39
C ALA A 273 -4.55 13.10 -12.28
N ASP A 274 -3.73 14.02 -11.77
CA ASP A 274 -2.50 14.43 -12.46
C ASP A 274 -1.40 13.38 -12.34
N THR A 275 -0.32 13.54 -13.13
CA THR A 275 0.82 12.61 -13.14
C THR A 275 1.46 12.44 -11.75
N ALA A 276 1.41 13.48 -10.90
CA ALA A 276 1.98 13.44 -9.56
C ALA A 276 1.15 12.54 -8.63
N THR A 277 -0.19 12.64 -8.70
CA THR A 277 -1.14 11.79 -8.00
C THR A 277 -0.98 10.32 -8.40
N LEU A 278 -0.89 10.03 -9.69
CA LEU A 278 -0.66 8.66 -10.18
C LEU A 278 0.71 8.12 -9.72
N GLY A 279 1.74 8.97 -9.72
CA GLY A 279 3.05 8.62 -9.17
C GLY A 279 3.00 8.29 -7.68
N TYR A 280 2.18 9.02 -6.91
CA TYR A 280 1.97 8.78 -5.49
C TYR A 280 1.25 7.45 -5.22
N VAL A 281 0.13 7.21 -5.93
CA VAL A 281 -0.62 5.94 -5.86
C VAL A 281 0.28 4.77 -6.23
N ARG A 282 1.08 4.88 -7.29
CA ARG A 282 2.05 3.86 -7.71
C ARG A 282 3.03 3.49 -6.59
N ARG A 283 3.60 4.49 -5.90
CA ARG A 283 4.54 4.26 -4.78
C ARG A 283 3.87 3.56 -3.60
N LEU A 284 2.64 3.94 -3.26
CA LEU A 284 1.85 3.27 -2.22
C LEU A 284 1.50 1.83 -2.61
N ALA A 285 1.12 1.61 -3.87
CA ALA A 285 0.81 0.27 -4.36
C ALA A 285 2.02 -0.67 -4.30
N VAL A 286 3.21 -0.21 -4.70
CA VAL A 286 4.46 -0.99 -4.55
C VAL A 286 4.68 -1.35 -3.08
N LEU A 287 4.57 -0.38 -2.17
CA LEU A 287 4.70 -0.63 -0.73
C LEU A 287 3.73 -1.71 -0.28
N VAL A 288 2.44 -1.56 -0.53
CA VAL A 288 1.40 -2.48 -0.06
C VAL A 288 1.55 -3.89 -0.67
N ILE A 289 1.65 -3.98 -2.00
CA ILE A 289 1.67 -5.26 -2.72
C ILE A 289 2.90 -6.08 -2.35
N SER A 290 4.07 -5.44 -2.25
CA SER A 290 5.33 -6.15 -1.89
C SER A 290 5.26 -6.78 -0.50
N HIS A 291 4.64 -6.08 0.45
CA HIS A 291 4.46 -6.59 1.82
C HIS A 291 3.41 -7.69 1.90
N MET A 292 2.28 -7.55 1.20
CA MET A 292 1.28 -8.63 1.10
C MET A 292 1.88 -9.88 0.46
N LEU A 293 2.63 -9.71 -0.64
CA LEU A 293 3.29 -10.81 -1.35
C LEU A 293 4.29 -11.55 -0.47
N TYR A 294 5.08 -10.81 0.33
CA TYR A 294 5.97 -11.42 1.30
C TYR A 294 5.21 -12.28 2.31
N MET A 295 4.11 -11.76 2.87
CA MET A 295 3.29 -12.51 3.84
C MET A 295 2.63 -13.75 3.24
N CYS A 296 2.35 -13.75 1.94
CA CYS A 296 1.80 -14.91 1.24
C CYS A 296 2.86 -15.86 0.69
N SER A 297 4.16 -15.59 0.88
CA SER A 297 5.23 -16.47 0.44
C SER A 297 5.34 -17.73 1.33
N ASP A 298 5.96 -18.79 0.81
CA ASP A 298 6.25 -20.03 1.55
C ASP A 298 7.34 -19.75 2.59
N ARG A 299 7.00 -19.93 3.87
CA ARG A 299 7.85 -19.67 5.05
C ARG A 299 8.31 -18.20 5.15
N PRO A 300 7.40 -17.24 5.31
CA PRO A 300 7.81 -15.88 5.63
C PRO A 300 8.41 -15.86 7.04
N ASP A 301 9.37 -14.97 7.30
CA ASP A 301 9.96 -14.80 8.64
C ASP A 301 8.95 -14.07 9.53
N VAL A 302 8.06 -14.86 10.13
CA VAL A 302 6.98 -14.37 11.00
C VAL A 302 7.08 -15.08 12.34
N MET A 303 7.01 -14.33 13.43
CA MET A 303 6.96 -14.87 14.78
C MET A 303 5.99 -14.09 15.64
N PRO A 304 5.29 -14.74 16.59
CA PRO A 304 4.47 -14.00 17.55
C PRO A 304 5.37 -13.07 18.38
N THR A 305 4.92 -11.84 18.61
CA THR A 305 5.63 -10.93 19.51
C THR A 305 5.60 -11.53 20.91
N PRO A 306 6.74 -11.65 21.62
CA PRO A 306 6.76 -12.11 22.99
C PRO A 306 5.81 -11.28 23.84
N SER A 307 4.82 -11.92 24.48
CA SER A 307 3.87 -11.22 25.33
C SER A 307 4.64 -10.58 26.50
N ALA A 308 4.62 -9.25 26.59
CA ALA A 308 5.12 -8.57 27.78
C ALA A 308 4.28 -9.05 28.97
N ALA A 309 4.94 -9.49 30.05
CA ALA A 309 4.25 -9.96 31.25
C ALA A 309 3.18 -8.93 31.67
N PRO A 310 1.95 -9.37 32.02
CA PRO A 310 0.89 -8.45 32.37
C PRO A 310 1.35 -7.56 33.51
N MET A 311 1.44 -6.25 33.28
CA MET A 311 1.66 -5.29 34.36
C MET A 311 0.48 -5.40 35.33
N ARG A 312 0.69 -6.08 36.46
CA ARG A 312 -0.24 -6.10 37.58
C ARG A 312 -0.52 -4.66 37.98
N GLY A 313 -1.78 -4.22 37.89
CA GLY A 313 -2.20 -2.98 38.55
C GLY A 313 -3.14 -2.03 37.79
N ARG A 314 -3.51 -2.27 36.53
CA ARG A 314 -4.44 -1.36 35.82
C ARG A 314 -5.84 -1.95 35.67
N HIS A 315 -6.58 -2.01 36.79
CA HIS A 315 -7.96 -2.52 36.86
C HIS A 315 -9.04 -1.61 36.26
N ASN A 316 -8.68 -0.48 35.61
CA ASN A 316 -9.64 0.53 35.17
C ASN A 316 -9.61 0.89 33.67
N ALA A 317 -8.99 0.09 32.81
CA ALA A 317 -9.18 0.30 31.37
C ALA A 317 -10.46 -0.41 30.91
N LYS A 318 -11.49 0.34 30.51
CA LYS A 318 -12.59 -0.13 29.63
C LYS A 318 -12.04 -0.50 28.23
N GLY A 319 -10.88 -1.15 28.16
CA GLY A 319 -10.15 -1.42 26.94
C GLY A 319 -10.46 -2.83 26.46
N GLY A 320 -10.97 -2.96 25.24
CA GLY A 320 -11.18 -4.25 24.61
C GLY A 320 -9.89 -5.08 24.50
N ARG A 321 -10.02 -6.30 23.95
CA ARG A 321 -8.90 -7.24 23.74
C ARG A 321 -7.70 -6.51 23.09
N PRO A 322 -6.46 -6.64 23.62
CA PRO A 322 -5.28 -6.06 22.98
C PRO A 322 -5.05 -6.72 21.61
N ALA A 323 -4.42 -5.99 20.69
CA ALA A 323 -4.05 -6.54 19.39
C ALA A 323 -2.99 -7.66 19.53
N THR A 324 -3.19 -8.75 18.79
CA THR A 324 -2.21 -9.82 18.62
C THR A 324 -1.20 -9.37 17.57
N VAL A 325 0.06 -9.21 17.98
CA VAL A 325 1.10 -8.69 17.10
C VAL A 325 2.08 -9.79 16.72
N TYR A 326 2.39 -9.89 15.43
CA TYR A 326 3.45 -10.74 14.91
C TYR A 326 4.60 -9.86 14.41
N GLN A 327 5.81 -10.20 14.81
CA GLN A 327 7.04 -9.65 14.26
C GLN A 327 7.31 -10.29 12.90
N VAL A 328 7.49 -9.46 11.88
CA VAL A 328 7.73 -9.88 10.50
C VAL A 328 9.10 -9.37 10.05
N GLY A 329 9.99 -10.28 9.65
CA GLY A 329 11.33 -9.97 9.17
C GLY A 329 12.37 -9.72 10.26
N TRP A 330 12.09 -9.99 11.53
CA TRP A 330 13.00 -9.64 12.62
C TRP A 330 14.24 -10.56 12.74
N ARG A 331 14.26 -11.68 12.02
CA ARG A 331 15.47 -12.49 11.80
C ARG A 331 16.15 -12.11 10.48
N LEU A 332 15.36 -11.89 9.43
CA LEU A 332 15.87 -11.62 8.09
C LEU A 332 16.42 -10.20 7.91
N GLY A 333 15.76 -9.21 8.49
CA GLY A 333 16.07 -7.78 8.41
C GLY A 333 17.48 -7.44 8.90
N PRO A 334 17.88 -7.83 10.13
CA PRO A 334 19.25 -7.64 10.59
C PRO A 334 20.30 -8.28 9.69
N ALA A 335 19.98 -9.41 9.06
CA ALA A 335 20.88 -10.05 8.10
C ALA A 335 20.96 -9.27 6.77
N ILE A 336 19.85 -8.71 6.28
CA ILE A 336 19.82 -7.77 5.15
C ILE A 336 20.67 -6.53 5.46
N ALA A 337 20.51 -5.95 6.64
CA ALA A 337 21.26 -4.76 7.07
C ALA A 337 22.77 -5.04 7.14
N ALA A 338 23.16 -6.19 7.71
CA ALA A 338 24.54 -6.64 7.76
C ALA A 338 25.13 -6.89 6.36
N PHE A 339 24.34 -7.53 5.47
CA PHE A 339 24.68 -7.72 4.06
C PHE A 339 24.92 -6.38 3.36
N ASN A 340 23.97 -5.45 3.42
CA ASN A 340 24.06 -4.14 2.78
C ASN A 340 25.26 -3.34 3.30
N SER A 341 25.48 -3.34 4.61
CA SER A 341 26.64 -2.68 5.23
C SER A 341 27.97 -3.26 4.74
N ARG A 342 28.04 -4.58 4.54
CA ARG A 342 29.25 -5.25 4.04
C ARG A 342 29.47 -4.97 2.56
N VAL A 343 28.42 -4.98 1.75
CA VAL A 343 28.50 -4.64 0.32
C VAL A 343 28.91 -3.19 0.12
N ALA A 344 28.42 -2.26 0.94
CA ALA A 344 28.86 -0.86 0.91
C ALA A 344 30.38 -0.73 1.14
N ARG A 345 30.92 -1.37 2.20
CA ARG A 345 32.37 -1.38 2.48
C ARG A 345 33.20 -2.00 1.36
N LEU A 346 32.67 -3.05 0.73
CA LEU A 346 33.32 -3.72 -0.40
C LEU A 346 33.37 -2.83 -1.64
N ARG A 347 32.30 -2.10 -1.94
CA ARG A 347 32.26 -1.15 -3.07
C ARG A 347 33.28 -0.02 -2.89
N GLU A 348 33.42 0.51 -1.69
CA GLU A 348 34.44 1.52 -1.38
C GLU A 348 35.86 0.99 -1.67
N HIS A 349 36.14 -0.28 -1.36
CA HIS A 349 37.43 -0.92 -1.67
C HIS A 349 37.62 -1.26 -3.16
N ALA A 350 36.59 -1.75 -3.87
CA ALA A 350 36.74 -2.17 -5.27
C ALA A 350 36.95 -1.02 -6.25
N VAL A 351 36.47 0.19 -5.94
CA VAL A 351 36.80 1.40 -6.72
C VAL A 351 38.32 1.62 -6.78
N ALA A 352 39.08 1.14 -5.78
CA ALA A 352 40.54 1.24 -5.77
C ALA A 352 41.26 0.16 -6.62
N LEU A 353 40.58 -0.90 -7.06
CA LEU A 353 41.20 -2.10 -7.65
C LEU A 353 41.07 -2.25 -9.17
N GLY A 354 40.36 -1.34 -9.87
CA GLY A 354 40.40 -1.25 -11.34
C GLY A 354 39.84 -2.43 -12.16
N GLY A 355 39.03 -3.31 -11.56
CA GLY A 355 38.45 -4.48 -12.25
C GLY A 355 37.33 -4.14 -13.24
N SER A 356 37.17 -4.95 -14.30
CA SER A 356 36.25 -4.69 -15.43
C SER A 356 34.78 -5.11 -15.19
N VAL A 357 34.51 -5.99 -14.22
CA VAL A 357 33.14 -6.38 -13.84
C VAL A 357 32.91 -6.03 -12.37
N LEU A 358 32.19 -4.94 -12.15
CA LEU A 358 31.84 -4.48 -10.81
C LEU A 358 30.78 -5.42 -10.20
N PRO A 359 31.02 -5.96 -9.00
CA PRO A 359 30.00 -6.71 -8.27
C PRO A 359 28.77 -5.84 -7.98
N HIS A 360 27.59 -6.42 -8.18
CA HIS A 360 26.33 -5.73 -7.99
C HIS A 360 25.40 -6.55 -7.10
N ILE A 361 24.39 -5.87 -6.53
CA ILE A 361 23.36 -6.53 -5.72
C ILE A 361 22.25 -6.92 -6.67
N ARG A 362 21.91 -8.21 -6.71
CA ARG A 362 20.63 -8.66 -7.25
C ARG A 362 19.58 -8.46 -6.16
N ARG A 363 18.55 -7.68 -6.49
CA ARG A 363 17.46 -7.33 -5.58
C ARG A 363 16.70 -8.57 -5.13
N GLY A 364 16.10 -8.47 -3.95
CA GLY A 364 15.16 -9.49 -3.50
C GLY A 364 13.95 -9.55 -4.44
N HIS A 365 13.34 -10.73 -4.57
CA HIS A 365 12.20 -10.92 -5.47
C HIS A 365 11.40 -12.16 -5.10
N PRO A 366 10.11 -12.23 -5.44
CA PRO A 366 9.35 -13.46 -5.40
C PRO A 366 9.93 -14.46 -6.41
N HIS A 367 9.96 -15.74 -6.07
CA HIS A 367 10.31 -16.80 -7.00
C HIS A 367 9.32 -17.96 -6.92
N THR A 368 8.83 -18.39 -8.07
CA THR A 368 7.84 -19.46 -8.17
C THR A 368 8.53 -20.81 -8.28
N PHE A 369 8.29 -21.69 -7.31
CA PHE A 369 8.80 -23.06 -7.29
C PHE A 369 7.68 -24.05 -7.61
N LEU A 370 8.00 -25.02 -8.47
CA LEU A 370 7.15 -26.18 -8.70
C LEU A 370 7.43 -27.28 -7.68
N HIS A 371 6.38 -27.90 -7.11
CA HIS A 371 6.50 -28.96 -6.10
C HIS A 371 5.39 -30.01 -6.22
N GLY A 372 5.49 -31.05 -5.38
CA GLY A 372 4.57 -32.19 -5.38
C GLY A 372 4.86 -33.23 -6.48
N PRO A 373 4.11 -34.33 -6.53
CA PRO A 373 4.21 -35.34 -7.58
C PRO A 373 4.05 -34.70 -8.96
N GLY A 374 4.98 -34.94 -9.88
CA GLY A 374 4.94 -34.37 -11.22
C GLY A 374 5.20 -32.86 -11.31
N ARG A 375 5.60 -32.18 -10.21
CA ARG A 375 5.92 -30.74 -10.18
C ARG A 375 4.77 -29.85 -10.71
N ILE A 376 3.54 -30.22 -10.40
CA ILE A 376 2.34 -29.51 -10.87
C ILE A 376 1.91 -28.37 -9.95
N TRP A 377 2.28 -28.41 -8.66
CA TRP A 377 1.86 -27.40 -7.70
C TRP A 377 2.85 -26.24 -7.66
N LYS A 378 2.34 -25.02 -7.56
CA LYS A 378 3.15 -23.80 -7.48
C LYS A 378 3.17 -23.27 -6.05
N LYS A 379 4.34 -22.81 -5.62
CA LYS A 379 4.48 -21.99 -4.41
C LYS A 379 5.42 -20.83 -4.68
N VAL A 380 5.13 -19.68 -4.09
CA VAL A 380 6.01 -18.51 -4.19
C VAL A 380 6.90 -18.48 -2.96
N ARG A 381 8.20 -18.23 -3.11
CA ARG A 381 9.13 -17.97 -2.00
C ARG A 381 9.77 -16.61 -2.18
N TRP A 382 10.06 -15.94 -1.09
CA TRP A 382 10.91 -14.76 -1.11
C TRP A 382 12.38 -15.18 -1.30
N VAL A 383 13.05 -14.64 -2.31
CA VAL A 383 14.50 -14.74 -2.47
C VAL A 383 15.10 -13.44 -1.96
N ALA A 384 15.93 -13.52 -0.92
CA ALA A 384 16.59 -12.36 -0.35
C ALA A 384 17.63 -11.75 -1.30
N PRO A 385 18.02 -10.48 -1.12
CA PRO A 385 19.09 -9.86 -1.92
C PRO A 385 20.39 -10.68 -1.90
N THR A 386 21.05 -10.76 -3.05
CA THR A 386 22.30 -11.53 -3.20
C THR A 386 23.38 -10.71 -3.88
N LEU A 387 24.63 -10.94 -3.50
CA LEU A 387 25.78 -10.30 -4.12
C LEU A 387 26.22 -11.12 -5.34
N VAL A 388 26.13 -10.53 -6.52
CA VAL A 388 26.56 -11.14 -7.78
C VAL A 388 28.01 -10.78 -8.05
N ASN A 389 28.78 -11.74 -8.58
CA ASN A 389 30.23 -11.64 -8.82
C ASN A 389 31.05 -11.40 -7.55
N ALA A 390 30.60 -11.96 -6.41
CA ALA A 390 31.28 -11.85 -5.12
C ALA A 390 32.76 -12.31 -5.18
N ALA A 391 33.11 -13.24 -6.06
CA ALA A 391 34.47 -13.72 -6.28
C ALA A 391 35.47 -12.60 -6.67
N ALA A 392 34.98 -11.51 -7.28
CA ALA A 392 35.84 -10.37 -7.62
C ALA A 392 36.40 -9.63 -6.39
N PHE A 393 35.88 -9.88 -5.18
CA PHE A 393 36.41 -9.36 -3.92
C PHE A 393 37.36 -10.33 -3.20
N GLY A 394 37.69 -11.48 -3.80
CA GLY A 394 38.52 -12.50 -3.17
C GLY A 394 37.98 -12.94 -1.80
N ASP A 395 38.86 -13.16 -0.83
CA ASP A 395 38.49 -13.60 0.52
C ASP A 395 37.66 -12.57 1.29
N VAL A 396 37.68 -11.30 0.86
CA VAL A 396 36.96 -10.19 1.55
C VAL A 396 35.44 -10.34 1.42
N ALA A 397 34.94 -11.07 0.41
CA ALA A 397 33.52 -11.39 0.26
C ALA A 397 33.06 -12.71 0.90
N GLN A 398 33.96 -13.48 1.55
CA GLN A 398 33.55 -14.73 2.21
C GLN A 398 32.48 -14.49 3.28
N GLY A 399 31.34 -15.16 3.18
CA GLY A 399 30.24 -15.04 4.14
C GLY A 399 29.31 -13.83 3.93
N VAL A 400 29.34 -13.19 2.75
CA VAL A 400 28.29 -12.23 2.33
C VAL A 400 27.09 -13.04 1.82
N ILE A 401 26.37 -13.68 2.74
CA ILE A 401 25.18 -14.48 2.44
C ILE A 401 24.10 -14.08 3.43
N ILE A 402 22.89 -13.87 2.91
CA ILE A 402 21.71 -13.75 3.75
C ILE A 402 21.23 -15.18 4.04
N PRO A 403 21.12 -15.61 5.31
CA PRO A 403 20.65 -16.95 5.64
C PRO A 403 19.25 -17.17 5.07
N VAL A 404 19.05 -18.35 4.49
CA VAL A 404 17.74 -18.81 4.01
C VAL A 404 17.11 -19.62 5.16
N PHE A 405 15.93 -19.21 5.61
CA PHE A 405 15.21 -19.83 6.73
C PHE A 405 14.07 -20.73 6.27
#